data_AF-A0A0R0FHN4-F1
#
_entry.id   AF-A0A0R0FHN4-F1
#
_cell.length_a   1.000
_cell.length_b   1.000
_cell.length_c   1.000
_cell.angle_alpha   90.00
_cell.angle_beta   90.00
_cell.angle_gamma   90.00
#
_symmetry.space_group_name_H-M   'P 1'
#
loop_
_entity.id
_entity.type
_entity.pdbx_description
1 polymer ?
#
loop_
_entity_poly.entity_id
_entity_poly.type
_entity_poly.pdbx_seq_one_letter_code
_entity_poly.pdbx_strand_id
1 'polypeptide(L)'
;MLKPIPTANAYHSYGYNYYPKLQSCVPFAPVTVPRILLRNTSFKHQIFSAIKELTLTSQLSSLHVTFPSENECHKLTEKGFLPRIGMQYHWKNRNYKNLDDFLMDMKQSKRKNIRQECKKVTNIDMCRFFQQISAQNLIMKRLRGYLIKARHWDSFYTFYRNTTDNKWGTPHLTREFFHELGAKMGDNVLLVVAEEGDELVAGALNLIGGDTLFGRLWGCQPRSYYQAIEAAIELNLKTVEAGAQGEHKIQR
;
A
#
# COMPACT_ATOMS: atom_id res chain seq x y z
N MET A 1 -18.93 -0.16 28.74
CA MET A 1 -19.21 0.78 27.62
C MET A 1 -17.87 1.14 27.00
N LEU A 2 -17.60 0.77 25.74
CA LEU A 2 -16.33 1.09 25.07
C LEU A 2 -16.29 2.59 24.75
N LYS A 3 -15.45 3.36 25.45
CA LYS A 3 -15.27 4.80 25.18
C LYS A 3 -14.42 5.00 23.90
N PRO A 4 -14.82 5.89 22.97
CA PRO A 4 -13.97 6.25 21.82
C PRO A 4 -12.72 6.97 22.28
N ILE A 5 -11.54 6.42 21.98
CA ILE A 5 -10.26 7.11 22.22
C ILE A 5 -9.33 6.86 21.00
N PRO A 6 -8.63 7.88 20.46
CA PRO A 6 -8.28 7.91 19.03
C PRO A 6 -6.97 7.21 18.64
N THR A 7 -6.06 7.01 19.60
CA THR A 7 -4.72 6.44 19.39
C THR A 7 -4.26 5.68 20.64
N ALA A 8 -3.30 4.75 20.47
CA ALA A 8 -2.70 4.03 21.60
C ALA A 8 -2.15 4.98 22.67
N ASN A 9 -1.51 6.08 22.25
CA ASN A 9 -0.98 7.10 23.15
C ASN A 9 -2.07 7.80 23.96
N ALA A 10 -3.22 8.12 23.33
CA ALA A 10 -4.34 8.71 24.05
C ALA A 10 -4.97 7.70 25.03
N TYR A 11 -5.06 6.42 24.67
CA TYR A 11 -5.56 5.37 25.57
C TYR A 11 -4.66 5.24 26.81
N HIS A 12 -3.35 5.20 26.58
CA HIS A 12 -2.33 5.14 27.62
C HIS A 12 -2.34 6.37 28.52
N SER A 13 -2.55 7.58 27.97
CA SER A 13 -2.65 8.80 28.79
C SER A 13 -3.85 8.82 29.73
N TYR A 14 -4.86 7.99 29.49
CA TYR A 14 -6.00 7.77 30.40
C TYR A 14 -5.82 6.57 31.34
N GLY A 15 -4.63 5.96 31.38
CA GLY A 15 -4.32 4.82 32.25
C GLY A 15 -4.91 3.48 31.78
N TYR A 16 -5.36 3.39 30.53
CA TYR A 16 -5.89 2.15 29.97
C TYR A 16 -4.89 1.48 29.02
N ASN A 17 -4.89 0.15 29.02
CA ASN A 17 -4.12 -0.62 28.05
C ASN A 17 -4.83 -0.63 26.69
N TYR A 18 -4.14 -0.14 25.65
CA TYR A 18 -4.67 -0.18 24.29
C TYR A 18 -4.63 -1.59 23.69
N TYR A 19 -3.73 -2.45 24.18
CA TYR A 19 -3.61 -3.84 23.77
C TYR A 19 -3.89 -4.80 24.94
N PRO A 20 -4.32 -6.04 24.67
CA PRO A 20 -4.66 -6.59 23.36
C PRO A 20 -6.00 -6.05 22.83
N LYS A 21 -6.08 -5.84 21.51
CA LYS A 21 -7.32 -5.45 20.82
C LYS A 21 -7.69 -6.48 19.75
N LEU A 22 -8.97 -6.58 19.44
CA LEU A 22 -9.45 -7.34 18.28
C LEU A 22 -9.39 -6.45 17.03
N GLN A 23 -8.84 -6.96 15.93
CA GLN A 23 -8.76 -6.19 14.68
C GLN A 23 -9.17 -7.03 13.47
N SER A 24 -10.15 -6.51 12.72
CA SER A 24 -10.46 -6.97 11.36
C SER A 24 -9.79 -6.03 10.36
N CYS A 25 -8.74 -6.53 9.70
CA CYS A 25 -7.94 -5.80 8.74
C CYS A 25 -7.25 -6.73 7.75
N VAL A 26 -6.83 -6.19 6.61
CA VAL A 26 -5.72 -6.77 5.86
C VAL A 26 -4.43 -6.35 6.58
N PRO A 27 -3.57 -7.29 7.02
CA PRO A 27 -2.33 -6.94 7.69
C PRO A 27 -1.47 -5.99 6.84
N PHE A 28 -0.96 -4.94 7.47
CA PHE A 28 -0.02 -3.99 6.88
C PHE A 28 -0.49 -3.28 5.59
N ALA A 29 -1.79 -3.29 5.27
CA ALA A 29 -2.33 -2.69 4.05
C ALA A 29 -3.55 -1.78 4.33
N PRO A 30 -3.44 -0.46 4.12
CA PRO A 30 -4.57 0.46 4.26
C PRO A 30 -5.43 0.45 2.99
N VAL A 31 -6.06 -0.68 2.67
CA VAL A 31 -6.86 -0.85 1.43
C VAL A 31 -8.32 -1.07 1.75
N THR A 32 -9.21 -0.42 1.00
CA THR A 32 -10.66 -0.61 1.19
C THR A 32 -11.08 -1.90 0.49
N VAL A 33 -11.31 -2.96 1.28
CA VAL A 33 -11.85 -4.24 0.79
C VAL A 33 -12.84 -4.80 1.81
N PRO A 34 -13.73 -5.74 1.44
CA PRO A 34 -14.63 -6.37 2.40
C PRO A 34 -13.87 -6.90 3.63
N ARG A 35 -14.31 -6.49 4.82
CA ARG A 35 -13.71 -6.85 6.12
C ARG A 35 -14.47 -7.94 6.85
N ILE A 36 -15.75 -8.09 6.53
CA ILE A 36 -16.64 -9.03 7.17
C ILE A 36 -17.15 -9.96 6.08
N LEU A 37 -16.40 -11.02 5.83
CA LEU A 37 -16.71 -12.03 4.82
C LEU A 37 -17.78 -12.97 5.37
N LEU A 38 -19.02 -12.80 4.92
CA LEU A 38 -20.17 -13.56 5.41
C LEU A 38 -20.75 -14.41 4.29
N ARG A 39 -20.87 -15.71 4.56
CA ARG A 39 -21.71 -16.59 3.75
C ARG A 39 -23.17 -16.19 3.96
N ASN A 40 -23.97 -16.20 2.90
CA ASN A 40 -25.41 -15.90 3.00
C ASN A 40 -26.12 -17.01 3.79
N THR A 41 -26.28 -16.78 5.09
CA THR A 41 -26.94 -17.68 6.05
C THR A 41 -27.99 -16.91 6.84
N SER A 42 -28.90 -17.62 7.51
CA SER A 42 -29.89 -17.03 8.42
C SER A 42 -29.26 -16.26 9.59
N PHE A 43 -27.98 -16.52 9.90
CA PHE A 43 -27.28 -15.92 11.04
C PHE A 43 -26.31 -14.78 10.69
N LYS A 44 -26.31 -14.32 9.42
CA LYS A 44 -25.30 -13.35 8.94
C LYS A 44 -25.32 -12.02 9.69
N HIS A 45 -26.44 -11.60 10.26
CA HIS A 45 -26.55 -10.32 10.97
C HIS A 45 -26.15 -10.42 12.46
N GLN A 46 -26.21 -11.62 13.04
CA GLN A 46 -25.85 -11.92 14.42
C GLN A 46 -24.34 -11.81 14.64
N ILE A 47 -23.53 -11.94 13.59
CA ILE A 47 -22.08 -11.86 13.65
C ILE A 47 -21.56 -10.56 14.29
N PHE A 48 -22.23 -9.44 14.06
CA PHE A 48 -21.82 -8.15 14.62
C PHE A 48 -21.97 -8.11 16.14
N SER A 49 -23.04 -8.72 16.67
CA SER A 49 -23.23 -8.89 18.10
C SER A 49 -22.22 -9.90 18.66
N ALA A 50 -22.00 -11.01 17.97
CA ALA A 50 -21.06 -12.06 18.39
C ALA A 50 -19.62 -11.56 18.49
N ILE A 51 -19.12 -10.75 17.53
CA ILE A 51 -17.75 -10.22 17.59
C ILE A 51 -17.60 -9.23 18.75
N LYS A 52 -18.64 -8.44 19.07
CA LYS A 52 -18.62 -7.56 20.25
C LYS A 52 -18.59 -8.36 21.55
N GLU A 53 -19.42 -9.38 21.66
CA GLU A 53 -19.44 -10.28 22.81
C GLU A 53 -18.10 -11.00 22.98
N LEU A 54 -17.51 -11.49 21.89
CA LEU A 54 -16.17 -12.08 21.90
C LEU A 54 -15.12 -11.08 22.44
N THR A 55 -15.20 -9.81 22.03
CA THR A 55 -14.27 -8.77 22.50
C THR A 55 -14.39 -8.56 24.01
N LEU A 56 -15.62 -8.53 24.54
CA LEU A 56 -15.87 -8.34 25.97
C LEU A 56 -15.46 -9.57 26.80
N THR A 57 -15.87 -10.77 26.37
CA THR A 57 -15.59 -12.04 27.06
C THR A 57 -14.11 -12.40 27.04
N SER A 58 -13.39 -12.04 25.97
CA SER A 58 -11.94 -12.20 25.86
C SER A 58 -11.14 -11.09 26.58
N GLN A 59 -11.82 -10.18 27.30
CA GLN A 59 -11.20 -9.05 28.01
C GLN A 59 -10.30 -8.18 27.12
N LEU A 60 -10.66 -8.03 25.84
CA LEU A 60 -9.92 -7.21 24.89
C LEU A 60 -10.30 -5.73 25.08
N SER A 61 -9.32 -4.85 24.92
CA SER A 61 -9.49 -3.40 25.13
C SER A 61 -10.50 -2.77 24.16
N SER A 62 -10.51 -3.24 22.91
CA SER A 62 -11.31 -2.67 21.83
C SER A 62 -11.44 -3.62 20.64
N LEU A 63 -12.39 -3.28 19.76
CA LEU A 63 -12.61 -3.92 18.48
C LEU A 63 -12.50 -2.89 17.36
N HIS A 64 -11.64 -3.16 16.39
CA HIS A 64 -11.35 -2.27 15.26
C HIS A 64 -11.64 -2.96 13.93
N VAL A 65 -12.34 -2.26 13.04
CA VAL A 65 -12.47 -2.65 11.63
C VAL A 65 -11.84 -1.54 10.78
N THR A 66 -10.71 -1.80 10.16
CA THR A 66 -9.93 -0.76 9.46
C THR A 66 -10.12 -0.83 7.95
N PHE A 67 -10.48 0.28 7.31
CA PHE A 67 -10.79 0.38 5.87
C PHE A 67 -11.90 -0.59 5.39
N PRO A 68 -13.07 -0.64 6.06
CA PRO A 68 -14.24 -1.32 5.53
C PRO A 68 -14.75 -0.62 4.26
N SER A 69 -15.51 -1.34 3.44
CA SER A 69 -16.31 -0.70 2.38
C SER A 69 -17.31 0.30 2.98
N GLU A 70 -17.76 1.27 2.19
CA GLU A 70 -18.76 2.25 2.62
C GLU A 70 -20.02 1.57 3.20
N ASN A 71 -20.52 0.53 2.51
CA ASN A 71 -21.66 -0.26 2.95
C ASN A 71 -21.41 -0.96 4.30
N GLU A 72 -20.22 -1.52 4.53
CA GLU A 72 -19.85 -2.10 5.82
C GLU A 72 -19.72 -1.03 6.91
N CYS A 73 -19.18 0.15 6.58
CA CYS A 73 -19.07 1.28 7.50
C CYS A 73 -20.45 1.72 8.01
N HIS A 74 -21.44 1.85 7.12
CA HIS A 74 -22.82 2.17 7.50
C HIS A 74 -23.41 1.10 8.43
N LYS A 75 -23.31 -0.18 8.07
CA LYS A 75 -23.80 -1.29 8.90
C LYS A 75 -23.12 -1.34 10.27
N LEU A 76 -21.81 -1.11 10.32
CA LEU A 76 -21.06 -1.06 11.58
C LEU A 76 -21.53 0.10 12.46
N THR A 77 -21.77 1.27 11.86
CA THR A 77 -22.25 2.46 12.56
C THR A 77 -23.64 2.24 13.14
N GLU A 78 -24.57 1.62 12.40
CA GLU A 78 -25.89 1.20 12.91
C GLU A 78 -25.76 0.23 14.09
N LYS A 79 -24.71 -0.58 14.11
CA LYS A 79 -24.38 -1.46 15.23
C LYS A 79 -23.56 -0.75 16.30
N GLY A 80 -23.44 0.58 16.32
CA GLY A 80 -22.79 1.34 17.38
C GLY A 80 -21.26 1.34 17.35
N PHE A 81 -20.66 1.00 16.21
CA PHE A 81 -19.25 1.33 15.97
C PHE A 81 -19.11 2.83 15.68
N LEU A 82 -17.96 3.39 16.02
CA LEU A 82 -17.68 4.80 15.80
C LEU A 82 -16.78 4.96 14.57
N PRO A 83 -17.23 5.64 13.51
CA PRO A 83 -16.46 5.80 12.30
C PRO A 83 -15.25 6.72 12.54
N ARG A 84 -14.11 6.35 11.96
CA ARG A 84 -12.94 7.22 11.84
C ARG A 84 -12.62 7.41 10.37
N ILE A 85 -12.73 8.65 9.92
CA ILE A 85 -12.50 9.01 8.53
C ILE A 85 -11.04 9.45 8.35
N GLY A 86 -10.42 8.97 7.27
CA GLY A 86 -9.11 9.41 6.81
C GLY A 86 -9.16 9.66 5.31
N MET A 87 -8.16 10.37 4.80
CA MET A 87 -8.06 10.67 3.37
C MET A 87 -7.13 9.69 2.67
N GLN A 88 -7.52 9.23 1.49
CA GLN A 88 -6.70 8.41 0.60
C GLN A 88 -6.72 9.01 -0.80
N TYR A 89 -5.61 8.85 -1.52
CA TYR A 89 -5.47 9.36 -2.89
C TYR A 89 -5.39 8.18 -3.85
N HIS A 90 -6.42 8.03 -4.67
CA HIS A 90 -6.53 6.97 -5.67
C HIS A 90 -6.42 7.60 -7.06
N TRP A 91 -5.47 7.14 -7.86
CA TRP A 91 -5.45 7.50 -9.27
C TRP A 91 -6.51 6.68 -10.00
N LYS A 92 -7.24 7.33 -10.91
CA LYS A 92 -8.31 6.72 -11.71
C LYS A 92 -7.94 6.76 -13.18
N ASN A 93 -7.99 5.59 -13.82
CA ASN A 93 -7.79 5.47 -15.25
C ASN A 93 -9.05 5.97 -15.98
N ARG A 94 -8.91 7.01 -16.81
CA ARG A 94 -10.00 7.55 -17.64
C ARG A 94 -10.00 6.92 -19.05
N ASN A 95 -9.59 5.66 -19.15
CA ASN A 95 -9.32 4.96 -20.42
C ASN A 95 -8.15 5.60 -21.20
N TYR A 96 -7.08 5.99 -20.50
CA TYR A 96 -5.86 6.47 -21.14
C TYR A 96 -5.23 5.33 -21.96
N LYS A 97 -4.61 5.64 -23.10
CA LYS A 97 -3.90 4.64 -23.92
C LYS A 97 -2.45 4.45 -23.51
N ASN A 98 -1.85 5.48 -22.92
CA ASN A 98 -0.47 5.51 -22.46
C ASN A 98 -0.28 6.58 -21.38
N LEU A 99 0.92 6.67 -20.80
CA LEU A 99 1.24 7.65 -19.78
C LEU A 99 1.10 9.10 -20.29
N ASP A 100 1.42 9.39 -21.55
CA ASP A 100 1.33 10.74 -22.11
C ASP A 100 -0.12 11.24 -22.15
N ASP A 101 -1.10 10.39 -22.47
CA ASP A 101 -2.52 10.74 -22.40
C ASP A 101 -2.91 11.20 -20.98
N PHE A 102 -2.43 10.50 -19.95
CA PHE A 102 -2.63 10.91 -18.55
C PHE A 102 -1.96 12.25 -18.23
N LEU A 103 -0.75 12.49 -18.75
CA LEU A 103 -0.03 13.74 -18.52
C LEU A 103 -0.68 14.95 -19.22
N MET A 104 -1.54 14.73 -20.21
CA MET A 104 -2.31 15.80 -20.86
C MET A 104 -3.35 16.43 -19.93
N ASP A 105 -3.82 15.70 -18.90
CA ASP A 105 -4.72 16.23 -17.87
C ASP A 105 -4.02 17.18 -16.88
N MET A 106 -2.69 17.34 -16.97
CA MET A 106 -1.90 18.19 -16.09
C MET A 106 -1.49 19.52 -16.74
N LYS A 107 -1.16 20.50 -15.89
CA LYS A 107 -0.50 21.74 -16.35
C LYS A 107 0.81 21.45 -17.07
N GLN A 108 1.14 22.26 -18.07
CA GLN A 108 2.33 22.07 -18.93
C GLN A 108 3.64 21.98 -18.15
N SER A 109 3.82 22.80 -17.11
CA SER A 109 4.99 22.76 -16.23
C SER A 109 5.12 21.43 -15.50
N LYS A 110 4.02 20.94 -14.90
CA LYS A 110 3.99 19.63 -14.22
C LYS A 110 4.23 18.49 -15.19
N ARG A 111 3.60 18.49 -16.37
CA ARG A 111 3.85 17.52 -17.44
C ARG A 111 5.32 17.52 -17.87
N LYS A 112 5.93 18.69 -18.06
CA LYS A 112 7.36 18.81 -18.39
C LYS A 112 8.24 18.25 -17.28
N ASN A 113 7.94 18.56 -16.02
CA ASN A 113 8.68 18.05 -14.86
C ASN A 113 8.56 16.53 -14.76
N ILE A 114 7.37 15.95 -14.92
CA ILE A 114 7.19 14.50 -14.89
C ILE A 114 7.92 13.83 -16.05
N ARG A 115 7.81 14.38 -17.28
CA ARG A 115 8.58 13.86 -18.42
C ARG A 115 10.09 13.94 -18.16
N GLN A 116 10.57 15.01 -17.53
CA GLN A 116 11.97 15.13 -17.13
C GLN A 116 12.31 14.12 -16.03
N GLU A 117 11.44 13.90 -15.04
CA GLU A 117 11.61 12.87 -14.01
C GLU A 117 11.62 11.47 -14.60
N CYS A 118 10.81 11.18 -15.63
CA CYS A 118 10.79 9.90 -16.33
C CYS A 118 12.01 9.73 -17.26
N LYS A 119 12.47 10.79 -17.94
CA LYS A 119 13.60 10.75 -18.90
C LYS A 119 14.98 10.87 -18.25
N LYS A 120 15.14 11.76 -17.27
CA LYS A 120 16.42 12.07 -16.63
C LYS A 120 16.45 11.43 -15.27
N VAL A 121 17.30 10.43 -15.07
CA VAL A 121 17.67 9.96 -13.75
C VAL A 121 18.61 11.00 -13.11
N THR A 122 18.07 12.01 -12.42
CA THR A 122 18.90 13.05 -11.77
C THR A 122 18.57 13.33 -10.31
N ASN A 123 17.35 13.08 -9.84
CA ASN A 123 16.98 13.34 -8.43
C ASN A 123 16.97 12.05 -7.63
N ILE A 124 18.17 11.59 -7.25
CA ILE A 124 18.39 10.52 -6.30
C ILE A 124 18.84 11.15 -4.98
N ASP A 125 18.00 11.96 -4.35
CA ASP A 125 18.29 12.40 -2.98
C ASP A 125 18.02 11.28 -1.97
N MET A 126 17.12 10.34 -2.31
CA MET A 126 16.73 9.24 -1.42
C MET A 126 17.62 8.01 -1.53
N CYS A 127 18.14 7.66 -2.72
CA CYS A 127 19.03 6.49 -2.83
C CYS A 127 20.51 6.82 -2.54
N ARG A 128 20.86 8.09 -2.23
CA ARG A 128 22.20 8.50 -1.75
C ARG A 128 22.69 7.76 -0.49
N PHE A 129 21.80 7.04 0.21
CA PHE A 129 22.20 6.09 1.25
C PHE A 129 23.07 4.94 0.74
N PHE A 130 22.87 4.53 -0.52
CA PHE A 130 23.86 3.76 -1.26
C PHE A 130 24.89 4.78 -1.77
N GLN A 131 25.97 4.94 -1.00
CA GLN A 131 27.09 5.79 -1.39
C GLN A 131 27.55 5.33 -2.79
N GLN A 132 27.56 6.26 -3.76
CA GLN A 132 27.99 6.07 -5.17
C GLN A 132 26.96 5.58 -6.21
N ILE A 133 25.66 5.87 -6.06
CA ILE A 133 24.76 5.77 -7.23
C ILE A 133 24.96 6.97 -8.17
N SER A 134 25.46 6.74 -9.38
CA SER A 134 25.43 7.75 -10.43
C SER A 134 24.03 7.77 -11.03
N ALA A 135 23.32 8.88 -10.82
CA ALA A 135 21.98 9.01 -11.36
C ALA A 135 21.97 8.73 -12.87
N GLN A 136 23.00 9.07 -13.64
CA GLN A 136 23.00 8.96 -15.10
C GLN A 136 22.80 7.55 -15.68
N ASN A 137 22.96 6.46 -14.90
CA ASN A 137 22.97 5.08 -15.41
C ASN A 137 21.83 4.17 -14.93
N LEU A 138 20.78 4.70 -14.29
CA LEU A 138 19.69 3.82 -13.83
C LEU A 138 18.73 3.39 -14.94
N ILE A 139 18.51 2.08 -15.04
CA ILE A 139 17.47 1.48 -15.87
C ILE A 139 16.30 1.09 -14.98
N MET A 140 15.11 1.61 -15.28
CA MET A 140 13.87 1.19 -14.63
C MET A 140 13.33 -0.05 -15.32
N LYS A 141 13.01 -1.10 -14.56
CA LYS A 141 12.34 -2.31 -15.06
C LYS A 141 11.08 -2.60 -14.27
N ARG A 142 10.06 -3.09 -14.97
CA ARG A 142 8.83 -3.63 -14.39
C ARG A 142 8.85 -5.14 -14.57
N LEU A 143 8.97 -5.86 -13.47
CA LEU A 143 9.04 -7.32 -13.43
C LEU A 143 7.71 -7.87 -12.92
N ARG A 144 7.18 -8.87 -13.62
CA ARG A 144 5.90 -9.51 -13.31
C ARG A 144 5.99 -11.02 -13.52
N GLY A 145 5.28 -11.79 -12.69
CA GLY A 145 5.19 -13.24 -12.82
C GLY A 145 6.57 -13.89 -12.90
N TYR A 146 6.78 -14.73 -13.91
CA TYR A 146 8.02 -15.48 -14.10
C TYR A 146 9.27 -14.60 -14.31
N LEU A 147 9.13 -13.31 -14.62
CA LEU A 147 10.28 -12.40 -14.73
C LEU A 147 10.89 -12.08 -13.35
N ILE A 148 10.12 -12.22 -12.27
CA ILE A 148 10.61 -12.01 -10.90
C ILE A 148 11.33 -13.28 -10.42
N LYS A 149 12.65 -13.27 -10.50
CA LYS A 149 13.55 -14.32 -9.99
C LYS A 149 13.89 -14.14 -8.50
N ALA A 150 14.33 -15.22 -7.85
CA ALA A 150 14.74 -15.25 -6.44
C ALA A 150 15.67 -14.10 -6.03
N ARG A 151 16.67 -13.76 -6.86
CA ARG A 151 17.58 -12.62 -6.61
C ARG A 151 16.87 -11.29 -6.41
N HIS A 152 15.74 -11.05 -7.10
CA HIS A 152 14.99 -9.81 -6.95
C HIS A 152 14.29 -9.74 -5.59
N TRP A 153 13.83 -10.88 -5.05
CA TRP A 153 13.27 -10.93 -3.70
C TRP A 153 14.32 -10.66 -2.63
N ASP A 154 15.52 -11.17 -2.81
CA ASP A 154 16.64 -10.95 -1.89
C ASP A 154 17.07 -9.48 -1.87
N SER A 155 17.21 -8.84 -3.03
CA SER A 155 17.48 -7.40 -3.10
C SER A 155 16.31 -6.59 -2.55
N PHE A 156 15.05 -6.96 -2.85
CA PHE A 156 13.89 -6.22 -2.34
C PHE A 156 13.76 -6.30 -0.82
N TYR A 157 14.05 -7.47 -0.23
CA TYR A 157 14.11 -7.62 1.22
C TYR A 157 15.15 -6.70 1.86
N THR A 158 16.33 -6.60 1.24
CA THR A 158 17.39 -5.66 1.65
C THR A 158 16.89 -4.22 1.61
N PHE A 159 16.20 -3.82 0.54
CA PHE A 159 15.63 -2.46 0.47
C PHE A 159 14.53 -2.22 1.54
N TYR A 160 13.68 -3.22 1.79
CA TYR A 160 12.64 -3.15 2.81
C TYR A 160 13.23 -2.96 4.21
N ARG A 161 14.29 -3.70 4.55
CA ARG A 161 15.07 -3.54 5.78
C ARG A 161 15.63 -2.13 5.90
N ASN A 162 16.29 -1.64 4.86
CA ASN A 162 16.89 -0.30 4.85
C ASN A 162 15.85 0.83 5.04
N THR A 163 14.62 0.67 4.55
CA THR A 163 13.54 1.64 4.77
C THR A 163 12.98 1.58 6.20
N THR A 164 12.87 0.39 6.79
CA THR A 164 12.24 0.17 8.11
C THR A 164 13.15 0.61 9.25
N ASP A 165 14.42 0.19 9.21
CA ASP A 165 15.44 0.50 10.23
C ASP A 165 15.64 2.03 10.41
N ASN A 166 15.35 2.82 9.37
CA ASN A 166 15.58 4.27 9.37
C ASN A 166 14.34 5.15 9.63
N LYS A 167 13.11 4.64 9.48
CA LYS A 167 11.91 5.50 9.51
C LYS A 167 10.74 5.01 10.34
N TRP A 168 10.56 3.69 10.55
CA TRP A 168 9.28 3.16 11.05
C TRP A 168 9.37 1.98 12.04
N GLY A 169 10.56 1.59 12.50
CA GLY A 169 10.74 0.57 13.54
C GLY A 169 10.91 -0.85 13.01
N THR A 170 10.53 -1.85 13.82
CA THR A 170 10.85 -3.26 13.59
C THR A 170 10.24 -3.79 12.28
N PRO A 171 11.04 -4.38 11.38
CA PRO A 171 10.50 -5.03 10.19
C PRO A 171 9.60 -6.21 10.59
N HIS A 172 8.40 -6.23 10.03
CA HIS A 172 7.38 -7.24 10.33
C HIS A 172 7.28 -8.33 9.26
N LEU A 173 7.87 -8.11 8.08
CA LEU A 173 7.88 -9.08 6.99
C LEU A 173 9.26 -9.76 6.91
N THR A 174 9.26 -11.09 6.78
CA THR A 174 10.49 -11.88 6.67
C THR A 174 10.96 -11.95 5.22
N ARG A 175 12.17 -12.46 4.99
CA ARG A 175 12.66 -12.75 3.64
C ARG A 175 11.76 -13.77 2.93
N GLU A 176 11.38 -14.82 3.66
CA GLU A 176 10.56 -15.94 3.18
C GLU A 176 9.19 -15.46 2.70
N PHE A 177 8.61 -14.43 3.37
CA PHE A 177 7.36 -13.81 2.92
C PHE A 177 7.44 -13.36 1.46
N PHE A 178 8.54 -12.73 1.03
CA PHE A 178 8.68 -12.22 -0.34
C PHE A 178 8.82 -13.34 -1.38
N HIS A 179 9.55 -14.40 -1.04
CA HIS A 179 9.67 -15.59 -1.89
C HIS A 179 8.32 -16.31 -2.02
N GLU A 180 7.61 -16.51 -0.91
CA GLU A 180 6.27 -17.12 -0.89
C GLU A 180 5.24 -16.27 -1.64
N LEU A 181 5.33 -14.94 -1.52
CA LEU A 181 4.48 -14.00 -2.26
C LEU A 181 4.63 -14.20 -3.77
N GLY A 182 5.88 -14.24 -4.27
CA GLY A 182 6.14 -14.49 -5.69
C GLY A 182 5.64 -15.85 -6.16
N ALA A 183 5.88 -16.91 -5.37
CA ALA A 183 5.49 -18.27 -5.71
C ALA A 183 3.97 -18.48 -5.74
N LYS A 184 3.22 -17.86 -4.81
CA LYS A 184 1.78 -18.07 -4.64
C LYS A 184 0.91 -17.06 -5.39
N MET A 185 1.40 -15.85 -5.61
CA MET A 185 0.62 -14.78 -6.25
C MET A 185 1.04 -14.52 -7.70
N GLY A 186 2.23 -14.96 -8.14
CA GLY A 186 2.65 -14.96 -9.55
C GLY A 186 2.36 -13.65 -10.28
N ASP A 187 1.46 -13.71 -11.27
CA ASP A 187 1.08 -12.56 -12.11
C ASP A 187 0.33 -11.45 -11.36
N ASN A 188 -0.09 -11.67 -10.11
CA ASN A 188 -0.70 -10.65 -9.27
C ASN A 188 0.34 -9.78 -8.56
N VAL A 189 1.61 -9.89 -8.92
CA VAL A 189 2.70 -9.10 -8.36
C VAL A 189 3.41 -8.30 -9.44
N LEU A 190 3.60 -7.01 -9.19
CA LEU A 190 4.40 -6.11 -10.01
C LEU A 190 5.51 -5.51 -9.16
N LEU A 191 6.75 -5.86 -9.50
CA LEU A 191 7.95 -5.28 -8.91
C LEU A 191 8.54 -4.24 -9.86
N VAL A 192 8.54 -2.98 -9.45
CA VAL A 192 9.28 -1.92 -10.14
C VAL A 192 10.68 -1.88 -9.54
N VAL A 193 11.73 -2.08 -10.33
CA VAL A 193 13.13 -2.03 -9.87
C VAL A 193 13.91 -0.95 -10.62
N ALA A 194 14.95 -0.44 -9.98
CA ALA A 194 15.97 0.38 -10.63
C ALA A 194 17.31 -0.39 -10.60
N GLU A 195 17.96 -0.47 -11.74
CA GLU A 195 19.25 -1.16 -11.92
C GLU A 195 20.34 -0.17 -12.29
N GLU A 196 21.51 -0.26 -11.65
CA GLU A 196 22.74 0.39 -12.09
C GLU A 196 23.72 -0.70 -12.56
N GLY A 197 23.98 -0.77 -13.87
CA GLY A 197 24.65 -1.94 -14.44
C GLY A 197 23.84 -3.21 -14.15
N ASP A 198 24.45 -4.17 -13.45
CA ASP A 198 23.81 -5.43 -13.05
C ASP A 198 23.25 -5.42 -11.61
N GLU A 199 23.45 -4.32 -10.87
CA GLU A 199 23.04 -4.22 -9.47
C GLU A 199 21.65 -3.59 -9.33
N LEU A 200 20.78 -4.24 -8.54
CA LEU A 200 19.51 -3.63 -8.15
C LEU A 200 19.78 -2.63 -7.02
N VAL A 201 19.41 -1.37 -7.23
CA VAL A 201 19.65 -0.29 -6.24
C VAL A 201 18.38 0.23 -5.58
N ALA A 202 17.21 -0.09 -6.14
CA ALA A 202 15.92 0.27 -5.58
C ALA A 202 14.81 -0.65 -6.06
N GLY A 203 13.71 -0.68 -5.30
CA GLY A 203 12.48 -1.35 -5.73
C GLY A 203 11.21 -0.81 -5.10
N ALA A 204 10.07 -1.06 -5.75
CA ALA A 204 8.74 -0.86 -5.22
C ALA A 204 7.85 -2.05 -5.55
N LEU A 205 7.21 -2.60 -4.53
CA LEU A 205 6.31 -3.74 -4.62
C LEU A 205 4.87 -3.26 -4.76
N ASN A 206 4.19 -3.77 -5.77
CA ASN A 206 2.78 -3.57 -6.01
C ASN A 206 2.08 -4.93 -6.14
N LEU A 207 0.84 -5.00 -5.66
CA LEU A 207 -0.05 -6.13 -5.86
C LEU A 207 -1.16 -5.75 -6.84
N ILE A 208 -1.61 -6.68 -7.65
CA ILE A 208 -2.71 -6.47 -8.60
C ILE A 208 -3.87 -7.35 -8.14
N GLY A 209 -5.06 -6.76 -8.03
CA GLY A 209 -6.27 -7.48 -7.63
C GLY A 209 -7.51 -6.86 -8.28
N GLY A 210 -8.30 -7.68 -8.97
CA GLY A 210 -9.44 -7.19 -9.75
C GLY A 210 -8.99 -6.16 -10.78
N ASP A 211 -9.55 -4.97 -10.73
CA ASP A 211 -9.23 -3.83 -11.61
C ASP A 211 -8.31 -2.79 -10.94
N THR A 212 -7.59 -3.15 -9.88
CA THR A 212 -6.81 -2.21 -9.06
C THR A 212 -5.37 -2.66 -8.85
N LEU A 213 -4.44 -1.71 -8.95
CA LEU A 213 -3.03 -1.86 -8.58
C LEU A 213 -2.77 -1.20 -7.23
N PHE A 214 -2.24 -1.99 -6.32
CA PHE A 214 -2.06 -1.66 -4.91
C PHE A 214 -0.57 -1.49 -4.61
N GLY A 215 -0.07 -0.25 -4.49
CA GLY A 215 1.31 0.01 -4.06
C GLY A 215 1.51 -0.29 -2.58
N ARG A 216 2.42 -1.21 -2.23
CA ARG A 216 2.54 -1.79 -0.88
C ARG A 216 3.79 -1.33 -0.12
N LEU A 217 4.96 -1.52 -0.71
CA LEU A 217 6.25 -1.30 -0.06
C LEU A 217 7.20 -0.62 -1.04
N TRP A 218 8.12 0.20 -0.52
CA TRP A 218 9.16 0.82 -1.33
C TRP A 218 10.51 0.85 -0.60
N GLY A 219 11.56 0.64 -1.38
CA GLY A 219 12.97 0.74 -0.99
C GLY A 219 13.63 2.08 -1.32
N CYS A 220 13.11 2.80 -2.33
CA CYS A 220 13.50 4.16 -2.68
C CYS A 220 12.34 4.84 -3.46
N GLN A 221 12.21 6.17 -3.39
CA GLN A 221 11.17 7.04 -4.00
C GLN A 221 11.87 8.11 -4.84
N PRO A 222 11.35 8.65 -5.97
CA PRO A 222 9.94 9.01 -6.26
C PRO A 222 9.30 8.39 -7.53
N ARG A 223 10.03 7.59 -8.33
CA ARG A 223 9.57 7.13 -9.67
C ARG A 223 8.61 5.95 -9.67
N SER A 224 8.50 5.26 -8.55
CA SER A 224 7.64 4.08 -8.43
C SER A 224 6.17 4.41 -8.71
N TYR A 225 5.74 5.65 -8.46
CA TYR A 225 4.35 6.07 -8.70
C TYR A 225 3.97 6.13 -10.19
N TYR A 226 4.76 6.78 -11.04
CA TYR A 226 4.44 6.86 -12.48
C TYR A 226 4.64 5.52 -13.19
N GLN A 227 5.58 4.70 -12.74
CA GLN A 227 5.73 3.31 -13.19
C GLN A 227 4.50 2.46 -12.86
N ALA A 228 3.91 2.67 -11.67
CA ALA A 228 2.66 2.03 -11.29
C ALA A 228 1.46 2.52 -12.13
N ILE A 229 1.39 3.83 -12.44
CA ILE A 229 0.35 4.38 -13.34
C ILE A 229 0.50 3.80 -14.75
N GLU A 230 1.69 3.83 -15.31
CA GLU A 230 1.95 3.32 -16.65
C GLU A 230 1.63 1.82 -16.75
N ALA A 231 1.99 1.05 -15.72
CA ALA A 231 1.61 -0.37 -15.65
C ALA A 231 0.09 -0.57 -15.53
N ALA A 232 -0.60 0.27 -14.76
CA ALA A 232 -2.05 0.22 -14.65
C ALA A 232 -2.75 0.56 -15.97
N ILE A 233 -2.20 1.48 -16.76
CA ILE A 233 -2.71 1.79 -18.10
C ILE A 233 -2.52 0.60 -19.04
N GLU A 234 -1.32 0.03 -19.10
CA GLU A 234 -1.01 -1.13 -19.96
C GLU A 234 -1.83 -2.37 -19.62
N LEU A 235 -2.10 -2.58 -18.34
CA LEU A 235 -2.91 -3.70 -17.84
C LEU A 235 -4.41 -3.39 -17.82
N ASN A 236 -4.82 -2.24 -18.34
CA ASN A 236 -6.21 -1.77 -18.36
C ASN A 236 -6.90 -1.82 -16.97
N LEU A 237 -6.14 -1.48 -15.93
CA LEU A 237 -6.63 -1.37 -14.56
C LEU A 237 -7.30 0.00 -14.37
N LYS A 238 -8.37 0.05 -13.58
CA LYS A 238 -9.17 1.26 -13.33
C LYS A 238 -8.58 2.15 -12.24
N THR A 239 -7.84 1.58 -11.29
CA THR A 239 -7.40 2.31 -10.10
C THR A 239 -5.95 1.99 -9.73
N VAL A 240 -5.21 2.99 -9.24
CA VAL A 240 -3.94 2.80 -8.51
C VAL A 240 -4.09 3.35 -7.09
N GLU A 241 -3.87 2.51 -6.09
CA GLU A 241 -3.82 2.86 -4.67
C GLU A 241 -2.38 2.83 -4.17
N ALA A 242 -1.67 3.96 -4.28
CA ALA A 242 -0.25 4.07 -3.92
C ALA A 242 -0.02 4.38 -2.41
N GLY A 243 -0.93 3.96 -1.52
CA GLY A 243 -0.83 4.17 -0.07
C GLY A 243 -1.41 5.50 0.46
N ALA A 244 -1.41 5.66 1.79
CA ALA A 244 -2.15 6.70 2.52
C ALA A 244 -1.54 8.12 2.45
N GLN A 245 -0.26 8.26 2.09
CA GLN A 245 0.36 9.58 1.89
C GLN A 245 0.23 10.00 0.42
N GLY A 246 -0.11 11.28 0.16
CA GLY A 246 -0.35 11.67 -1.23
C GLY A 246 -0.80 13.09 -1.52
N GLU A 247 -0.59 14.08 -0.64
CA GLU A 247 -0.88 15.47 -1.02
C GLU A 247 -0.17 15.88 -2.32
N HIS A 248 1.07 15.40 -2.52
CA HIS A 248 1.84 15.58 -3.76
C HIS A 248 1.28 14.81 -4.98
N LYS A 249 0.32 13.90 -4.80
CA LYS A 249 -0.38 13.16 -5.86
C LYS A 249 -1.62 13.90 -6.38
N ILE A 250 -2.08 14.95 -5.69
CA ILE A 250 -3.19 15.78 -6.14
C ILE A 250 -2.75 16.54 -7.39
N GLN A 251 -3.48 16.39 -8.48
CA GLN A 251 -3.31 17.18 -9.69
C GLN A 251 -3.64 18.65 -9.36
N ARG A 252 -2.64 19.52 -9.26
CA ARG A 252 -2.81 20.97 -9.19
C ARG A 252 -1.98 21.68 -10.25
#